data_AF-A3UFL7-F1
#
_entry.id   AF-A3UFL7-F1
#
_cell.length_a   1.000
_cell.length_b   1.000
_cell.length_c   1.000
_cell.angle_alpha   90.00
_cell.angle_beta   90.00
_cell.angle_gamma   90.00
#
_symmetry.space_group_name_H-M   'P 1'
#
loop_
_entity.id
_entity.type
_entity.pdbx_description
1 polymer ?
#
loop_
_entity_poly.entity_id
_entity_poly.type
_entity_poly.pdbx_seq_one_letter_code
_entity_poly.pdbx_strand_id
1 'polypeptide(L)'
;MNDSEFIEFVFEQLKQMKTEGENPDLVHLLPAVSAQKADDWSGIALKLAIWRWARIRANGDAEREMSLSDRLIYSAFRDAVKLSGRDGLAANADFENDFYAELISSAA
;
A
#
# COMPACT_ATOMS: atom_id res chain seq x y z
N MET A 1 3.04 5.26 22.23
CA MET A 1 2.38 5.00 20.95
C MET A 1 2.40 3.51 20.75
N ASN A 2 1.25 2.89 20.56
CA ASN A 2 1.18 1.47 20.19
C ASN A 2 1.55 1.29 18.70
N ASP A 3 1.84 0.07 18.28
CA ASP A 3 2.30 -0.24 16.92
C ASP A 3 1.30 0.26 15.86
N SER A 4 0.00 0.11 16.10
CA SER A 4 -1.07 0.57 15.21
C SER A 4 -1.12 2.09 15.06
N GLU A 5 -0.99 2.83 16.15
CA GLU A 5 -0.93 4.30 16.17
C GLU A 5 0.30 4.81 15.40
N PHE A 6 1.44 4.13 15.52
CA PHE A 6 2.64 4.48 14.76
C PHE A 6 2.44 4.30 13.25
N ILE A 7 1.88 3.15 12.86
CA ILE A 7 1.61 2.84 11.45
C ILE A 7 0.63 3.88 10.87
N GLU A 8 -0.45 4.19 11.60
CA GLU A 8 -1.45 5.18 11.17
C GLU A 8 -0.86 6.60 11.08
N PHE A 9 -0.02 6.99 12.03
CA PHE A 9 0.72 8.25 11.99
C PHE A 9 1.57 8.36 10.72
N VAL A 10 2.40 7.36 10.42
CA VAL A 10 3.26 7.38 9.22
C VAL A 10 2.42 7.44 7.95
N PHE A 11 1.30 6.72 7.88
CA PHE A 11 0.39 6.78 6.74
C PHE A 11 -0.17 8.18 6.50
N GLU A 12 -0.73 8.84 7.52
CA GLU A 12 -1.30 10.18 7.37
C GLU A 12 -0.25 11.22 7.00
N GLN A 13 0.98 11.10 7.51
CA GLN A 13 2.08 11.98 7.10
C GLN A 13 2.45 11.79 5.62
N LEU A 14 2.64 10.54 5.17
CA LEU A 14 2.91 10.24 3.76
C LEU A 14 1.79 10.75 2.83
N LYS A 15 0.54 10.70 3.31
CA LYS A 15 -0.62 11.20 2.60
C LYS A 15 -0.65 12.72 2.46
N GLN A 16 -0.40 13.45 3.55
CA GLN A 16 -0.30 14.92 3.52
C GLN A 16 0.80 15.37 2.54
N MET A 17 1.97 14.74 2.60
CA MET A 17 3.08 15.04 1.70
C MET A 17 2.74 14.86 0.21
N LYS A 18 1.88 13.88 -0.14
CA LYS A 18 1.41 13.72 -1.53
C LYS A 18 0.60 14.93 -1.98
N THR A 19 -0.31 15.38 -1.13
CA THR A 19 -1.18 16.54 -1.40
C THR A 19 -0.35 17.81 -1.54
N GLU A 20 0.74 17.93 -0.78
CA GLU A 20 1.59 19.11 -0.73
C GLU A 20 2.77 19.08 -1.71
N GLY A 21 3.06 17.94 -2.35
CA GLY A 21 4.08 17.81 -3.39
C GLY A 21 5.54 17.68 -2.90
N GLU A 22 5.80 17.49 -1.60
CA GLU A 22 7.14 17.53 -1.00
C GLU A 22 7.79 16.14 -0.80
N ASN A 23 9.09 15.89 -1.11
CA ASN A 23 9.76 14.57 -1.03
C ASN A 23 11.21 14.60 -0.46
N PRO A 24 11.65 13.70 0.46
CA PRO A 24 11.09 13.39 1.79
C PRO A 24 12.13 13.35 2.94
N ASP A 25 11.63 13.39 4.18
CA ASP A 25 12.33 12.88 5.39
C ASP A 25 11.48 11.85 6.16
N LEU A 26 10.51 11.16 5.53
CA LEU A 26 9.70 10.12 6.22
C LEU A 26 9.74 8.74 5.53
N VAL A 27 10.25 8.65 4.30
CA VAL A 27 10.50 7.37 3.61
C VAL A 27 11.52 6.52 4.38
N HIS A 28 12.41 7.15 5.15
CA HIS A 28 13.35 6.43 6.02
C HIS A 28 12.65 5.66 7.16
N LEU A 29 11.37 5.94 7.45
CA LEU A 29 10.57 5.23 8.46
C LEU A 29 9.91 3.96 7.91
N LEU A 30 9.91 3.73 6.59
CA LEU A 30 9.34 2.52 5.98
C LEU A 30 9.90 1.21 6.57
N PRO A 31 11.21 1.06 6.84
CA PRO A 31 11.74 -0.12 7.49
C PRO A 31 11.19 -0.30 8.91
N ALA A 32 11.03 0.80 9.66
CA ALA A 32 10.50 0.78 11.02
C ALA A 32 9.02 0.35 11.04
N VAL A 33 8.20 0.89 10.13
CA VAL A 33 6.80 0.46 9.93
C VAL A 33 6.74 -1.01 9.54
N SER A 34 7.59 -1.45 8.62
CA SER A 34 7.62 -2.84 8.14
C SER A 34 7.93 -3.83 9.25
N ALA A 35 8.77 -3.44 10.22
CA ALA A 35 9.14 -4.26 11.37
C ALA A 35 8.03 -4.43 12.43
N GLN A 36 7.05 -3.52 12.48
CA GLN A 36 5.93 -3.62 13.43
C GLN A 36 5.01 -4.80 13.08
N LYS A 37 4.41 -5.47 14.07
CA LYS A 37 3.40 -6.49 13.75
C LYS A 37 2.06 -5.81 13.47
N ALA A 38 1.29 -6.42 12.57
CA ALA A 38 -0.11 -6.07 12.39
C ALA A 38 -0.95 -7.16 13.06
N ASP A 39 -1.71 -6.78 14.07
CA ASP A 39 -2.53 -7.71 14.86
C ASP A 39 -3.95 -7.87 14.27
N ASP A 40 -4.32 -7.04 13.30
CA ASP A 40 -5.60 -7.05 12.63
C ASP A 40 -5.51 -6.65 11.14
N TRP A 41 -6.64 -6.77 10.43
CA TRP A 41 -6.74 -6.37 9.03
C TRP A 41 -6.52 -4.87 8.81
N SER A 42 -6.87 -4.03 9.79
CA SER A 42 -6.65 -2.58 9.71
C SER A 42 -5.16 -2.25 9.62
N GLY A 43 -4.35 -2.85 10.50
CA GLY A 43 -2.90 -2.71 10.49
C GLY A 43 -2.28 -3.26 9.21
N ILE A 44 -2.75 -4.42 8.72
CA ILE A 44 -2.28 -4.97 7.44
C ILE A 44 -2.60 -4.01 6.29
N ALA A 45 -3.84 -3.51 6.22
CA ALA A 45 -4.27 -2.59 5.17
C ALA A 45 -3.44 -1.30 5.17
N LEU A 46 -3.18 -0.71 6.34
CA LEU A 46 -2.35 0.50 6.46
C LEU A 46 -0.90 0.26 6.03
N LYS A 47 -0.27 -0.84 6.46
CA LYS A 47 1.11 -1.16 6.06
C LYS A 47 1.23 -1.36 4.55
N LEU A 48 0.26 -2.05 3.95
CA LEU A 48 0.22 -2.27 2.51
C LEU A 48 -0.10 -0.98 1.74
N ALA A 49 -0.94 -0.11 2.29
CA ALA A 49 -1.20 1.22 1.73
C ALA A 49 0.08 2.08 1.72
N ILE A 50 0.85 2.07 2.81
CA ILE A 50 2.16 2.74 2.92
C ILE A 50 3.13 2.23 1.84
N TRP A 51 3.23 0.91 1.67
CA TRP A 51 4.05 0.30 0.62
C TRP A 51 3.62 0.76 -0.78
N ARG A 52 2.31 0.69 -1.09
CA ARG A 52 1.76 1.15 -2.38
C ARG A 52 2.10 2.61 -2.62
N TRP A 53 1.94 3.44 -1.60
CA TRP A 53 2.20 4.87 -1.66
C TRP A 53 3.67 5.18 -1.99
N ALA A 54 4.59 4.53 -1.28
CA ALA A 54 6.02 4.67 -1.52
C ALA A 54 6.40 4.20 -2.93
N ARG A 55 5.78 3.12 -3.42
CA ARG A 55 6.02 2.58 -4.77
C ARG A 55 5.59 3.53 -5.88
N ILE A 56 4.37 4.08 -5.79
CA ILE A 56 3.81 5.03 -6.77
C ILE A 56 4.64 6.32 -6.82
N ARG A 57 5.13 6.79 -5.68
CA ARG A 57 5.92 8.02 -5.65
C ARG A 57 7.36 7.84 -6.12
N ALA A 58 7.93 6.66 -5.92
CA ALA A 58 9.29 6.36 -6.39
C ALA A 58 9.36 6.29 -7.92
N ASN A 59 8.31 5.77 -8.56
CA ASN A 59 8.25 5.58 -10.00
C ASN A 59 6.96 6.24 -10.52
N GLY A 60 7.05 7.45 -11.10
CA GLY A 60 5.91 8.22 -11.60
C GLY A 60 5.03 7.55 -12.68
N ASP A 61 5.30 6.28 -13.02
CA ASP A 61 4.52 5.42 -13.93
C ASP A 61 4.52 3.94 -13.42
N ALA A 62 4.48 3.74 -12.10
CA ALA A 62 4.72 2.45 -11.42
C ALA A 62 3.80 1.29 -11.83
N GLU A 63 2.62 1.58 -12.37
CA GLU A 63 1.65 0.54 -12.77
C GLU A 63 2.14 -0.26 -13.99
N ARG A 64 3.00 0.32 -14.85
CA ARG A 64 3.46 -0.33 -16.09
C ARG A 64 4.53 -1.41 -15.89
N GLU A 65 5.24 -1.43 -14.76
CA GLU A 65 6.36 -2.36 -14.49
C GLU A 65 6.31 -2.96 -13.07
N MET A 66 5.16 -3.48 -12.65
CA MET A 66 5.08 -4.24 -11.39
C MET A 66 5.61 -5.67 -11.58
N SER A 67 6.59 -6.06 -10.74
CA SER A 67 7.07 -7.44 -10.65
C SER A 67 5.97 -8.39 -10.13
N LEU A 68 6.11 -9.71 -10.34
CA LEU A 68 5.17 -10.69 -9.79
C LEU A 68 4.97 -10.54 -8.26
N SER A 69 6.07 -10.28 -7.54
CA SER A 69 6.03 -10.04 -6.09
C SER A 69 5.27 -8.75 -5.74
N ASP A 70 5.51 -7.66 -6.48
CA ASP A 70 4.78 -6.40 -6.27
C ASP A 70 3.29 -6.61 -6.51
N ARG A 71 2.93 -7.37 -7.54
CA ARG A 71 1.52 -7.64 -7.85
C ARG A 71 0.84 -8.52 -6.81
N LEU A 72 1.54 -9.51 -6.23
CA LEU A 72 1.01 -10.30 -5.11
C LEU A 72 0.75 -9.43 -3.88
N ILE A 73 1.70 -8.55 -3.52
CA ILE A 73 1.55 -7.60 -2.40
C ILE A 73 0.36 -6.67 -2.66
N TYR A 74 0.19 -6.23 -3.90
CA TYR A 74 -0.93 -5.40 -4.30
C TYR A 74 -2.28 -6.12 -4.23
N SER A 75 -2.35 -7.42 -4.56
CA SER A 75 -3.57 -8.20 -4.30
C SER A 75 -3.90 -8.27 -2.82
N ALA A 76 -2.89 -8.53 -1.98
CA ALA A 76 -3.06 -8.58 -0.54
C ALA A 76 -3.52 -7.23 0.04
N PHE A 77 -3.09 -6.11 -0.56
CA PHE A 77 -3.56 -4.77 -0.19
C PHE A 77 -5.08 -4.66 -0.36
N ARG A 78 -5.61 -5.06 -1.52
CA ARG A 78 -7.04 -4.95 -1.82
C ARG A 78 -7.87 -5.85 -0.91
N ASP A 79 -7.41 -7.07 -0.65
CA ASP A 79 -8.08 -7.98 0.27
C ASP A 79 -8.08 -7.42 1.70
N ALA A 80 -6.95 -6.89 2.16
CA ALA A 80 -6.86 -6.28 3.49
C ALA A 80 -7.73 -5.03 3.63
N VAL A 81 -7.80 -4.18 2.60
CA VAL A 81 -8.69 -3.01 2.56
C VAL A 81 -10.15 -3.43 2.72
N LYS A 82 -10.58 -4.43 1.95
CA LYS A 82 -11.94 -4.96 2.00
C LYS A 82 -12.25 -5.59 3.36
N LEU A 83 -11.34 -6.40 3.90
CA LEU A 83 -11.51 -7.09 5.18
C LEU A 83 -11.48 -6.13 6.38
N SER A 84 -10.78 -5.00 6.26
CA SER A 84 -10.74 -3.96 7.29
C SER A 84 -11.87 -2.92 7.18
N GLY A 85 -12.63 -2.91 6.07
CA GLY A 85 -13.62 -1.88 5.78
C GLY A 85 -13.02 -0.49 5.56
N ARG A 86 -11.73 -0.41 5.21
CA ARG A 86 -11.00 0.84 4.99
C ARG A 86 -10.92 1.19 3.50
N ASP A 87 -12.04 1.08 2.78
CA ASP A 87 -12.10 1.26 1.32
C ASP A 87 -11.53 2.60 0.84
N GLY A 88 -11.58 3.63 1.69
CA GLY A 88 -10.98 4.95 1.42
C GLY A 88 -9.44 4.96 1.30
N LEU A 89 -8.75 3.86 1.59
CA LEU A 89 -7.32 3.70 1.33
C LEU A 89 -7.02 3.38 -0.14
N ALA A 90 -8.00 2.84 -0.87
CA ALA A 90 -7.89 2.48 -2.27
C ALA A 90 -8.51 3.56 -3.17
N ALA A 91 -7.94 3.73 -4.36
CA ALA A 91 -8.55 4.48 -5.45
C ALA A 91 -9.40 3.56 -6.33
N ASN A 92 -10.34 4.11 -7.09
CA ASN A 92 -11.18 3.30 -8.02
C ASN A 92 -10.34 2.44 -8.97
N ALA A 93 -9.24 2.98 -9.50
CA ALA A 93 -8.31 2.24 -10.35
C ALA A 93 -7.70 1.00 -9.66
N ASP A 94 -7.63 0.97 -8.33
CA ASP A 94 -7.13 -0.20 -7.60
C ASP A 94 -8.10 -1.39 -7.66
N PHE A 95 -9.40 -1.12 -7.81
CA PHE A 95 -10.43 -2.15 -7.92
C PHE A 95 -10.65 -2.61 -9.36
N GLU A 96 -10.35 -1.77 -10.35
CA GLU A 96 -10.50 -2.09 -11.78
C GLU A 96 -9.37 -2.99 -12.33
N ASN A 97 -8.25 -3.07 -11.61
CA ASN A 97 -7.10 -3.86 -12.03
C ASN A 97 -7.37 -5.36 -11.80
N ASP A 98 -7.88 -6.08 -12.80
CA ASP A 98 -8.29 -7.49 -12.71
C ASP A 98 -7.09 -8.46 -12.62
N PHE A 99 -6.36 -8.38 -11.50
CA PHE A 99 -5.17 -9.19 -11.22
C PHE A 99 -5.40 -10.71 -11.32
N TYR A 100 -6.58 -11.21 -10.93
CA TYR A 100 -6.89 -12.64 -11.05
C TYR A 100 -7.01 -13.09 -12.51
N ALA A 101 -7.45 -12.22 -13.42
CA ALA A 101 -7.57 -12.57 -14.84
C ALA A 101 -6.18 -12.67 -15.50
N GLU A 102 -5.26 -11.75 -15.21
CA GLU A 102 -3.92 -11.73 -15.79
C GLU A 102 -3.01 -12.87 -15.28
N LEU A 103 -3.14 -13.26 -14.00
CA LEU A 103 -2.31 -14.32 -13.42
C LEU A 103 -2.74 -15.72 -13.92
N ILE A 104 -4.03 -15.89 -14.21
CA ILE A 104 -4.56 -17.11 -14.85
C ILE A 104 -4.17 -17.16 -16.33
N SER A 105 -4.20 -16.03 -17.05
CA SER A 105 -3.88 -16.01 -18.48
C SER A 105 -2.39 -16.18 -18.79
N SER A 106 -1.50 -15.88 -17.84
CA SER A 106 -0.05 -16.02 -17.99
C SER A 106 0.49 -17.39 -17.53
N ALA A 107 -0.35 -18.19 -16.87
CA ALA A 107 -0.05 -19.57 -16.46
C ALA A 107 -0.62 -20.63 -17.44
N ALA A 108 -1.32 -20.19 -18.49
CA ALA A 108 -1.91 -21.02 -19.56
C ALA A 108 -1.12 -20.89 -20.87
#